data_AF-A0A550BT93-F1
#
_entry.id   AF-A0A550BT93-F1
#
_cell.length_a   1.000
_cell.length_b   1.000
_cell.length_c   1.000
_cell.angle_alpha   90.00
_cell.angle_beta   90.00
_cell.angle_gamma   90.00
#
_symmetry.space_group_name_H-M   'P 1'
#
loop_
_entity.id
_entity.type
_entity.pdbx_description
1 polymer ?
#
loop_
_entity_poly.entity_id
_entity_poly.type
_entity_poly.pdbx_seq_one_letter_code
_entity_poly.pdbx_strand_id
1 'polypeptide(L)'
;MRPYMGVIIAAHRKALTRLLVSDHILAVEQLRRADRYRLRVPREHRLCRLCGVAVEDEAHALLACEGSQELLALRTGWYASLPLRGRGMPHGVQLIMHMSQQREDDRLAQWARYVFRVFAVYETVPLYVPDTYRKRQ
;
A
#
# COMPACT_ATOMS: atom_id res chain seq x y z
N MET A 1 -10.57 -14.00 17.04
CA MET A 1 -9.66 -12.82 17.09
C MET A 1 -9.19 -12.51 15.67
N ARG A 2 -9.12 -11.24 15.27
CA ARG A 2 -8.70 -10.86 13.91
C ARG A 2 -7.17 -11.01 13.81
N PRO A 3 -6.60 -11.64 12.74
CA PRO A 3 -5.17 -11.97 12.68
C PRO A 3 -4.25 -10.77 12.96
N TYR A 4 -4.52 -9.61 12.37
CA TYR A 4 -3.71 -8.39 12.55
C TYR A 4 -3.58 -7.93 14.01
N MET A 5 -4.45 -8.36 14.92
CA MET A 5 -4.32 -8.06 16.36
C MET A 5 -3.12 -8.78 17.01
N GLY A 6 -2.63 -9.87 16.41
CA GLY A 6 -1.43 -10.59 16.86
C GLY A 6 -0.11 -9.87 16.56
N VAL A 7 -0.13 -8.83 15.73
CA VAL A 7 1.08 -8.05 15.43
C VAL A 7 1.47 -7.24 16.67
N ILE A 8 2.60 -7.58 17.31
CA ILE A 8 3.07 -6.99 18.57
C ILE A 8 3.37 -5.49 18.40
N ILE A 9 4.15 -5.13 17.36
CA ILE A 9 4.59 -3.75 17.13
C ILE A 9 3.39 -2.87 16.70
N ALA A 10 3.06 -1.88 17.53
CA ALA A 10 1.88 -1.04 17.35
C ALA A 10 1.86 -0.29 16.01
N ALA A 11 3.00 0.24 15.56
CA ALA A 11 3.10 0.95 14.27
C ALA A 11 2.80 0.03 13.07
N HIS A 12 3.35 -1.18 13.07
CA HIS A 12 3.11 -2.18 12.02
C HIS A 12 1.65 -2.63 12.02
N ARG A 13 1.09 -2.90 13.21
CA ARG A 13 -0.32 -3.25 13.38
C ARG A 13 -1.25 -2.15 12.85
N LYS A 14 -0.94 -0.88 13.14
CA LYS A 14 -1.69 0.28 12.66
C LYS A 14 -1.64 0.38 11.13
N ALA A 15 -0.47 0.22 10.52
CA ALA A 15 -0.32 0.24 9.07
C ALA A 15 -1.12 -0.89 8.39
N LEU A 16 -1.00 -2.11 8.89
CA LEU A 16 -1.76 -3.26 8.37
C LEU A 16 -3.27 -3.09 8.57
N THR A 17 -3.70 -2.55 9.71
CA THR A 17 -5.12 -2.26 9.97
C THR A 17 -5.65 -1.23 8.98
N ARG A 18 -4.93 -0.13 8.77
CA ARG A 18 -5.27 0.90 7.78
C ARG A 18 -5.38 0.34 6.38
N LEU A 19 -4.48 -0.56 5.98
CA LEU A 19 -4.55 -1.29 4.72
C LEU A 19 -5.87 -2.07 4.59
N LEU A 20 -6.25 -2.81 5.64
CA LEU A 20 -7.43 -3.70 5.60
C LEU A 20 -8.77 -2.97 5.67
N VAL A 21 -8.81 -1.78 6.25
CA VAL A 21 -10.05 -0.99 6.41
C VAL A 21 -10.14 0.16 5.40
N SER A 22 -9.26 0.20 4.39
CA SER A 22 -9.19 1.25 3.38
C SER A 22 -9.04 2.66 3.98
N ASP A 23 -8.27 2.79 5.07
CA ASP A 23 -7.94 4.06 5.75
C ASP A 23 -6.43 4.36 5.64
N HIS A 24 -5.87 4.15 4.46
CA HIS A 24 -4.44 4.31 4.20
C HIS A 24 -4.13 5.52 3.31
N ILE A 25 -2.84 5.86 3.25
CA ILE A 25 -2.32 7.09 2.65
C ILE A 25 -2.25 7.09 1.11
N LEU A 26 -2.54 5.96 0.46
CA LEU A 26 -2.47 5.83 -1.00
C LEU A 26 -3.55 6.65 -1.72
N ALA A 27 -3.24 7.13 -2.93
CA ALA A 27 -4.11 8.02 -3.69
C ALA A 27 -5.49 7.41 -3.98
N VAL A 28 -5.59 6.08 -4.17
CA VAL A 28 -6.87 5.40 -4.40
C VAL A 28 -7.90 5.70 -3.30
N GLU A 29 -7.47 5.82 -2.05
CA GLU A 29 -8.36 6.19 -0.93
C GLU A 29 -8.35 7.68 -0.64
N GLN A 30 -7.17 8.31 -0.64
CA GLN A 30 -7.05 9.74 -0.29
C GLN A 30 -7.73 10.67 -1.29
N LEU A 31 -7.76 10.31 -2.58
CA LEU A 31 -8.37 11.12 -3.65
C LEU A 31 -9.81 10.69 -3.98
N ARG A 32 -10.36 9.69 -3.26
CA ARG A 32 -11.67 9.10 -3.50
C ARG A 32 -12.83 10.06 -3.25
N ARG A 33 -12.66 10.98 -2.29
CA ARG A 33 -13.66 11.96 -1.87
C ARG A 33 -13.16 13.37 -2.18
N ALA A 34 -14.10 14.27 -2.44
CA ALA A 34 -13.79 15.70 -2.52
C ALA A 34 -13.47 16.23 -1.11
N ASP A 35 -12.67 17.29 -1.05
CA ASP A 35 -12.40 18.04 0.18
C ASP A 35 -12.62 19.55 -0.05
N ARG A 36 -12.20 20.38 0.90
CA ARG A 36 -12.37 21.85 0.85
C ARG A 36 -11.70 22.47 -0.38
N TYR A 37 -10.55 21.95 -0.80
CA TYR A 37 -9.68 22.55 -1.83
C TYR A 37 -9.55 21.69 -3.10
N ARG A 38 -10.09 20.48 -3.10
CA ARG A 38 -9.97 19.52 -4.20
C ARG A 38 -11.30 18.85 -4.51
N LEU A 39 -11.59 18.69 -5.80
CA LEU A 39 -12.69 17.87 -6.29
C LEU A 39 -12.38 16.37 -6.09
N ARG A 40 -13.41 15.53 -6.24
CA ARG A 40 -13.21 14.08 -6.33
C ARG A 40 -12.39 13.77 -7.58
N VAL A 41 -11.32 12.98 -7.43
CA VAL A 41 -10.49 12.55 -8.57
C VAL A 41 -10.99 11.18 -9.06
N PRO A 42 -11.34 11.02 -10.36
CA PRO A 42 -11.63 9.72 -10.97
C PRO A 42 -10.47 8.75 -10.77
N ARG A 43 -10.76 7.44 -10.66
CA ARG A 43 -9.78 6.44 -10.21
C ARG A 43 -8.57 6.39 -11.15
N GLU A 44 -8.84 6.41 -12.45
CA GLU A 44 -7.90 6.42 -13.55
C GLU A 44 -6.90 7.59 -13.50
N HIS A 45 -7.25 8.68 -12.82
CA HIS A 45 -6.38 9.86 -12.68
C HIS A 45 -5.65 9.93 -11.34
N ARG A 46 -5.83 8.93 -10.44
CA ARG A 46 -5.14 8.85 -9.15
C ARG A 46 -3.74 8.26 -9.33
N LEU A 47 -2.92 8.91 -10.15
CA LEU A 47 -1.60 8.39 -10.51
C LEU A 47 -0.69 8.26 -9.29
N CYS A 48 0.17 7.25 -9.33
CA CYS A 48 1.21 7.00 -8.36
C CYS A 48 2.16 8.19 -8.25
N ARG A 49 2.28 8.74 -7.05
CA ARG A 49 3.17 9.87 -6.77
C ARG A 49 4.64 9.57 -6.97
N LEU A 50 5.03 8.29 -6.99
CA LEU A 50 6.41 7.87 -7.16
C LEU A 50 6.79 7.65 -8.62
N CYS A 51 5.98 6.89 -9.38
CA CYS A 51 6.30 6.60 -10.78
C CYS A 51 5.55 7.44 -11.81
N GLY A 52 4.39 8.00 -11.46
CA GLY A 52 3.55 8.80 -12.38
C GLY A 52 2.86 8.01 -13.50
N VAL A 53 3.04 6.69 -13.59
CA VAL A 53 2.58 5.89 -14.74
C VAL A 53 1.29 5.12 -14.48
N ALA A 54 1.11 4.55 -13.29
CA ALA A 54 -0.03 3.71 -12.95
C ALA A 54 -0.86 4.32 -11.81
N VAL A 55 -2.07 3.81 -11.59
CA VAL A 55 -2.89 4.22 -10.44
C VAL A 55 -2.21 3.82 -9.12
N GLU A 56 -2.20 4.73 -8.14
CA GLU A 56 -1.71 4.48 -6.79
C GLU A 56 -2.73 3.69 -5.96
N ASP A 57 -2.84 2.39 -6.24
CA ASP A 57 -3.58 1.43 -5.42
C ASP A 57 -2.66 0.51 -4.63
N GLU A 58 -3.24 -0.35 -3.80
CA GLU A 58 -2.51 -1.23 -2.89
C GLU A 58 -1.66 -2.24 -3.65
N ALA A 59 -2.19 -2.79 -4.75
CA ALA A 59 -1.46 -3.75 -5.58
C ALA A 59 -0.26 -3.09 -6.25
N HIS A 60 -0.43 -1.90 -6.81
CA HIS A 60 0.66 -1.13 -7.38
C HIS A 60 1.70 -0.79 -6.31
N ALA A 61 1.29 -0.19 -5.21
CA ALA A 61 2.20 0.28 -4.16
C ALA A 61 2.98 -0.85 -3.49
N LEU A 62 2.30 -1.95 -3.16
CA LEU A 62 2.92 -3.05 -2.42
C LEU A 62 3.65 -4.04 -3.33
N LEU A 63 3.27 -4.20 -4.60
CA LEU A 63 3.73 -5.34 -5.40
C LEU A 63 4.40 -4.96 -6.73
N ALA A 64 4.20 -3.75 -7.26
CA ALA A 64 4.63 -3.44 -8.63
C ALA A 64 5.41 -2.13 -8.81
N CYS A 65 5.25 -1.13 -7.95
CA CYS A 65 5.82 0.20 -8.19
C CYS A 65 7.35 0.17 -8.26
N GLU A 66 7.93 0.72 -9.33
CA GLU A 66 9.38 0.80 -9.54
C GLU A 66 9.92 2.24 -9.39
N GLY A 67 9.06 3.19 -9.00
CA GLY A 67 9.41 4.61 -8.90
C GLY A 67 10.31 4.97 -7.71
N SER A 68 10.75 4.00 -6.91
CA SER A 68 11.68 4.22 -5.80
C SER A 68 12.63 3.03 -5.63
N GLN A 69 13.92 3.32 -5.55
CA GLN A 69 14.96 2.31 -5.26
C GLN A 69 14.76 1.68 -3.87
N GLU A 70 14.29 2.46 -2.90
CA GLU A 70 13.98 1.93 -1.57
C GLU A 70 12.82 0.93 -1.64
N LEU A 71 11.74 1.23 -2.38
CA LEU A 71 10.64 0.28 -2.57
C LEU A 71 11.08 -1.00 -3.27
N LEU A 72 11.94 -0.90 -4.28
CA LEU A 72 12.50 -2.05 -4.98
C LEU A 72 13.30 -2.94 -4.03
N ALA A 73 14.15 -2.35 -3.19
CA ALA A 73 14.92 -3.07 -2.18
C ALA A 73 14.02 -3.74 -1.12
N LEU A 74 13.01 -3.03 -0.61
CA LEU A 74 12.02 -3.56 0.33
C LEU A 74 11.28 -4.76 -0.26
N ARG A 75 10.79 -4.62 -1.50
CA ARG A 75 10.01 -5.65 -2.17
C ARG A 75 10.85 -6.87 -2.47
N THR A 76 12.08 -6.68 -2.95
CA THR A 76 13.03 -7.77 -3.22
C THR A 76 13.34 -8.54 -1.94
N GLY A 77 13.66 -7.82 -0.85
CA GLY A 77 13.94 -8.44 0.45
C GLY A 77 12.74 -9.18 1.02
N TRP A 78 11.54 -8.62 0.91
CA TRP A 78 10.32 -9.30 1.34
C TRP A 78 10.03 -10.55 0.52
N TYR A 79 10.12 -10.49 -0.81
CA TYR A 79 9.92 -11.68 -1.64
C TYR A 79 10.95 -12.78 -1.39
N ALA A 80 12.19 -12.41 -1.04
CA ALA A 80 13.23 -13.37 -0.70
C ALA A 80 12.98 -14.07 0.65
N SER A 81 12.18 -13.47 1.55
CA SER A 81 11.83 -14.08 2.83
C SER A 81 10.64 -15.04 2.76
N LEU A 82 9.92 -15.09 1.63
CA LEU A 82 8.79 -16.01 1.44
C LEU A 82 9.31 -17.42 1.09
N PRO A 83 8.85 -18.47 1.81
CA PRO A 83 9.26 -19.84 1.51
C PRO A 83 8.73 -20.27 0.14
N LEU A 84 9.65 -20.46 -0.81
CA LEU A 84 9.51 -20.97 -2.19
C LEU A 84 8.31 -20.46 -3.01
N ARG A 85 8.62 -19.78 -4.12
CA ARG A 85 7.63 -19.36 -5.13
C ARG A 85 7.08 -20.58 -5.87
N GLY A 86 5.93 -21.10 -5.43
CA GLY A 86 5.23 -22.19 -6.12
C GLY A 86 4.33 -21.70 -7.27
N ARG A 87 4.06 -22.59 -8.24
CA ARG A 87 2.92 -22.40 -9.16
C ARG A 87 1.65 -22.23 -8.33
N GLY A 88 0.84 -21.22 -8.64
CA GLY A 88 -0.43 -20.95 -7.95
C GLY A 88 -0.34 -19.95 -6.79
N MET A 89 0.79 -19.27 -6.60
CA MET A 89 0.85 -18.13 -5.67
C MET A 89 -0.18 -17.06 -6.10
N PRO A 90 -1.01 -16.55 -5.18
CA PRO A 90 -1.92 -15.45 -5.50
C PRO A 90 -1.14 -14.21 -5.99
N HIS A 91 -1.79 -13.39 -6.82
CA HIS A 91 -1.21 -12.16 -7.35
C HIS A 91 -2.10 -10.95 -7.05
N GLY A 92 -1.53 -9.74 -7.11
CA GLY A 92 -2.26 -8.49 -6.90
C GLY A 92 -2.99 -8.45 -5.55
N VAL A 93 -4.26 -8.06 -5.58
CA VAL A 93 -5.11 -7.96 -4.38
C VAL A 93 -5.25 -9.31 -3.64
N GLN A 94 -5.29 -10.43 -4.36
CA GLN A 94 -5.42 -11.74 -3.74
C GLN A 94 -4.19 -12.09 -2.88
N LEU A 95 -3.00 -11.69 -3.31
CA LEU A 95 -1.77 -11.84 -2.51
C LEU A 95 -1.84 -11.01 -1.24
N ILE A 96 -2.26 -9.75 -1.35
CA ILE A 96 -2.43 -8.84 -0.21
C ILE A 96 -3.38 -9.45 0.83
N MET A 97 -4.52 -9.97 0.39
CA MET A 97 -5.50 -10.60 1.27
C MET A 97 -4.95 -11.89 1.91
N HIS A 98 -4.32 -12.74 1.11
CA HIS A 98 -3.71 -13.98 1.59
C HIS A 98 -2.65 -13.72 2.67
N MET A 99 -1.78 -12.73 2.46
CA MET A 99 -0.74 -12.35 3.43
C MET A 99 -1.32 -11.72 4.70
N SER A 100 -2.41 -10.98 4.57
CA SER A 100 -3.08 -10.32 5.71
C SER A 100 -3.91 -11.27 6.58
N GLN A 101 -4.16 -12.50 6.10
CA GLN A 101 -4.94 -13.52 6.79
C GLN A 101 -4.08 -14.63 7.40
N GLN A 102 -2.75 -14.54 7.29
CA GLN A 102 -1.82 -15.50 7.90
C GLN A 102 -2.03 -15.57 9.42
N ARG A 103 -2.05 -16.80 9.95
CA ARG A 103 -2.15 -17.07 11.39
C ARG A 103 -0.81 -17.33 12.06
N GLU A 104 0.22 -17.59 11.26
CA GLU A 104 1.60 -17.69 11.75
C GLU A 104 2.10 -16.30 12.10
N ASP A 105 2.38 -16.06 13.39
CA ASP A 105 2.72 -14.75 13.93
C ASP A 105 3.93 -14.12 13.23
N ASP A 106 4.97 -14.91 12.93
CA ASP A 106 6.17 -14.42 12.26
C ASP A 106 5.91 -13.95 10.83
N ARG A 107 5.10 -14.69 10.06
CA ARG A 107 4.75 -14.31 8.68
C ARG A 107 3.90 -13.05 8.66
N LEU A 108 2.93 -12.98 9.57
CA LEU A 108 2.06 -11.82 9.69
C LEU A 108 2.86 -10.58 10.16
N ALA A 109 3.79 -10.76 11.10
CA ALA A 109 4.67 -9.69 11.57
C ALA A 109 5.59 -9.18 10.46
N GLN A 110 6.18 -10.07 9.66
CA GLN A 110 6.98 -9.71 8.48
C GLN A 110 6.15 -8.94 7.45
N TRP A 111 4.93 -9.41 7.16
CA TRP A 111 4.00 -8.72 6.27
C TRP A 111 3.62 -7.32 6.79
N ALA A 112 3.25 -7.22 8.07
CA ALA A 112 2.89 -5.94 8.69
C ALA A 112 4.06 -4.94 8.69
N ARG A 113 5.29 -5.42 8.94
CA ARG A 113 6.52 -4.62 8.83
C ARG A 113 6.73 -4.14 7.40
N TYR A 114 6.54 -5.01 6.41
CA TYR A 114 6.66 -4.65 5.00
C TYR A 114 5.67 -3.54 4.61
N VAL A 115 4.39 -3.72 4.92
CA VAL A 115 3.34 -2.71 4.67
C VAL A 115 3.68 -1.37 5.33
N PHE A 116 4.11 -1.39 6.60
CA PHE A 116 4.53 -0.19 7.31
C PHE A 116 5.67 0.55 6.60
N ARG A 117 6.72 -0.18 6.17
CA ARG A 117 7.86 0.44 5.48
C ARG A 117 7.48 0.98 4.11
N VAL A 118 6.66 0.27 3.34
CA VAL A 118 6.16 0.77 2.05
C VAL A 118 5.37 2.06 2.25
N PHE A 119 4.45 2.11 3.21
CA PHE A 119 3.70 3.34 3.51
C PHE A 119 4.63 4.49 3.93
N ALA A 120 5.65 4.21 4.75
CA ALA A 120 6.62 5.23 5.13
C ALA A 120 7.33 5.84 3.90
N VAL A 121 7.69 5.04 2.88
CA VAL A 121 8.27 5.57 1.63
C VAL A 121 7.27 6.47 0.91
N TYR A 122 6.02 6.06 0.77
CA TYR A 122 4.99 6.88 0.12
C TYR A 122 4.67 8.17 0.89
N GLU A 123 4.79 8.18 2.21
CA GLU A 123 4.62 9.38 3.04
C GLU A 123 5.72 10.43 2.80
N THR A 124 6.89 10.04 2.27
CA THR A 124 7.97 10.99 1.94
C THR A 124 7.68 11.88 0.73
N VAL A 125 6.70 11.49 -0.11
CA VAL A 125 6.35 12.21 -1.33
C VAL A 125 4.90 12.69 -1.23
N PRO A 126 4.62 13.97 -1.52
CA PRO A 126 3.25 14.49 -1.57
C PRO A 126 2.39 13.73 -2.60
N LEU A 127 1.09 13.59 -2.32
CA LEU A 127 0.13 13.04 -3.27
C LEU A 127 0.15 13.85 -4.58
N TYR A 128 0.20 13.14 -5.71
CA TYR A 128 -0.02 13.76 -7.00
C TYR A 128 -1.52 14.05 -7.19
N VAL A 129 -1.85 15.32 -7.40
CA VAL A 129 -3.22 15.79 -7.66
C VAL A 129 -3.19 16.62 -8.94
N PRO A 130 -3.83 16.17 -10.04
CA PRO A 130 -3.89 16.94 -11.26
C PRO A 130 -4.59 18.29 -11.05
N ASP A 131 -4.08 19.34 -11.68
CA ASP A 131 -4.54 20.72 -11.49
C ASP A 131 -6.02 20.91 -11.87
N THR A 132 -6.53 20.13 -12.83
CA THR A 132 -7.94 20.12 -13.22
C THR A 132 -8.90 19.78 -12.08
N TYR A 133 -8.42 19.15 -11.00
CA TYR A 133 -9.21 18.82 -9.81
C TYR A 133 -8.98 19.76 -8.63
N ARG A 134 -8.08 20.75 -8.74
CA ARG A 134 -7.86 21.75 -7.69
C ARG A 134 -8.90 22.85 -7.83
N LYS A 135 -9.57 23.20 -6.72
CA LYS A 135 -10.48 24.34 -6.70
C LYS A 135 -9.63 25.61 -6.69
N ARG A 136 -9.88 26.52 -7.64
CA ARG A 136 -9.23 27.84 -7.66
C ARG A 136 -9.58 28.57 -6.36
N GLN A 137 -8.56 29.16 -5.72
CA GLN A 137 -8.73 30.06 -4.59
C GLN A 137 -9.21 31.42 -5.07
#